data_AF-A0AAT9QKW0-F1
#
_entry.id   AF-A0AAT9QKW0-F1
#
_cell.length_a   1.000
_cell.length_b   1.000
_cell.length_c   1.000
_cell.angle_alpha   90.00
_cell.angle_beta   90.00
_cell.angle_gamma   90.00
#
_symmetry.space_group_name_H-M   'P 1'
#
loop_
_entity.id
_entity.type
_entity.pdbx_description
1 polymer ?
#
loop_
_entity_poly.entity_id
_entity_poly.type
_entity_poly.pdbx_seq_one_letter_code
_entity_poly.pdbx_strand_id
1 'polypeptide(L)'
;MADVPYASLLNRRIPAAGRQLVPAAAGVYAWWSRDDIKQAEDSPYGASVRPLYIGAARNLAASVTDDAAGPSDTFLRKHLATDLSQQIGLRPRTSAEQRPLTIGERQRIDHWISANLLVSWSELPHPTAYRDALVRALDPQFKPKD
;
A
#
# COMPACT_ATOMS: atom_id res chain seq x y z
N MET A 1 0.37 -4.29 -27.13
CA MET A 1 1.00 -4.43 -25.80
C MET A 1 1.10 -3.05 -25.17
N ALA A 2 0.17 -2.68 -24.28
CA ALA A 2 0.26 -1.44 -23.51
C ALA A 2 1.01 -1.76 -22.22
N ASP A 3 2.34 -1.80 -22.30
CA ASP A 3 3.27 -2.34 -21.29
C ASP A 3 3.72 -1.30 -20.23
N VAL A 4 3.11 -0.10 -20.23
CA VAL A 4 3.79 1.10 -19.70
C VAL A 4 3.41 1.52 -18.26
N PRO A 5 2.22 1.26 -17.70
CA PRO A 5 1.94 1.74 -16.35
C PRO A 5 2.35 0.74 -15.23
N TYR A 6 2.65 -0.53 -15.56
CA TYR A 6 3.03 -1.55 -14.56
C TYR A 6 4.47 -1.35 -14.11
N ALA A 7 5.39 -1.20 -15.07
CA ALA A 7 6.80 -0.91 -14.79
C ALA A 7 6.97 0.38 -13.97
N SER A 8 6.13 1.38 -14.21
CA SER A 8 6.19 2.66 -13.47
C SER A 8 5.87 2.50 -11.97
N LEU A 9 4.90 1.64 -11.62
CA LEU A 9 4.61 1.27 -10.23
C LEU A 9 5.71 0.41 -9.59
N LEU A 10 6.41 -0.41 -10.37
CA LEU A 10 7.45 -1.30 -9.84
C LEU A 10 8.79 -0.60 -9.65
N ASN A 11 9.16 0.30 -10.56
CA ASN A 11 10.53 0.79 -10.66
C ASN A 11 10.82 1.99 -9.76
N ARG A 12 9.80 2.76 -9.35
CA ARG A 12 10.01 3.96 -8.52
C ARG A 12 9.21 3.89 -7.24
N ARG A 13 9.90 3.59 -6.15
CA ARG A 13 9.37 3.56 -4.79
C ARG A 13 10.06 4.64 -3.98
N ILE A 14 9.31 5.39 -3.19
CA ILE A 14 9.84 6.34 -2.22
C ILE A 14 9.45 5.91 -0.81
N PRO A 15 10.23 6.25 0.23
CA PRO A 15 9.80 6.08 1.60
C PRO A 15 8.45 6.73 1.88
N ALA A 16 7.63 6.12 2.72
CA ALA A 16 6.37 6.70 3.21
C ALA A 16 6.56 8.11 3.83
N ALA A 17 7.70 8.33 4.48
CA ALA A 17 8.09 9.66 4.98
C ALA A 17 8.27 10.73 3.88
N GLY A 18 8.47 10.31 2.62
CA GLY A 18 8.58 11.16 1.43
C GLY A 18 7.26 11.39 0.68
N ARG A 19 6.12 10.93 1.21
CA ARG A 19 4.80 10.98 0.55
C ARG A 19 4.34 12.36 0.07
N GLN A 20 4.91 13.45 0.57
CA GLN A 20 4.66 14.81 0.05
C GLN A 20 5.05 14.99 -1.42
N LEU A 21 5.83 14.08 -1.99
CA LEU A 21 6.19 14.07 -3.41
C LEU A 21 5.10 13.44 -4.30
N VAL A 22 4.06 12.84 -3.70
CA VAL A 22 2.96 12.22 -4.44
C VAL A 22 2.05 13.32 -5.00
N PRO A 23 1.71 13.28 -6.30
CA PRO A 23 0.93 14.34 -6.95
C PRO A 23 -0.54 14.32 -6.51
N ALA A 24 -1.18 15.48 -6.55
CA ALA A 24 -2.63 15.61 -6.36
C ALA A 24 -3.39 15.30 -7.67
N ALA A 25 -3.25 14.08 -8.17
CA ALA A 25 -3.83 13.61 -9.42
C ALA A 25 -4.59 12.28 -9.23
N ALA A 26 -5.42 11.92 -10.21
CA ALA A 26 -6.04 10.58 -10.24
C ALA A 26 -5.00 9.53 -10.64
N GLY A 27 -5.08 8.34 -10.05
CA GLY A 27 -4.14 7.28 -10.36
C GLY A 27 -4.25 6.06 -9.46
N VAL A 28 -3.28 5.15 -9.63
CA VAL A 28 -3.12 3.94 -8.81
C VAL A 28 -1.85 4.09 -7.98
N TYR A 29 -1.89 3.59 -6.75
CA TYR A 29 -0.74 3.56 -5.85
C TYR A 29 -0.59 2.18 -5.24
N ALA A 30 0.63 1.86 -4.83
CA ALA A 30 0.95 0.61 -4.17
C ALA A 30 1.87 0.84 -2.97
N TRP A 31 1.62 0.10 -1.90
CA TRP A 31 2.42 0.06 -0.69
C TRP A 31 3.25 -1.20 -0.64
N TRP A 32 4.51 -1.06 -0.25
CA TRP A 32 5.51 -2.11 -0.29
C TRP A 32 6.23 -2.20 1.05
N SER A 33 6.60 -3.40 1.49
CA SER A 33 7.53 -3.53 2.61
C SER A 33 8.92 -3.09 2.16
N ARG A 34 9.64 -2.36 3.02
CA ARG A 34 11.05 -2.03 2.78
C ARG A 34 11.93 -3.28 2.77
N ASP A 35 11.56 -4.32 3.51
CA ASP A 35 12.30 -5.59 3.54
C ASP A 35 12.24 -6.32 2.20
N ASP A 36 11.20 -6.10 1.39
CA ASP A 36 11.09 -6.70 0.06
C ASP A 36 12.14 -6.15 -0.92
N ILE A 37 12.66 -4.93 -0.70
CA ILE A 37 13.76 -4.38 -1.51
C ILE A 37 15.06 -5.13 -1.22
N LYS A 38 15.36 -5.41 0.05
CA LYS A 38 16.58 -6.14 0.43
C LYS A 38 16.60 -7.53 -0.21
N GLN A 39 15.47 -8.22 -0.19
CA GLN A 39 15.36 -9.54 -0.83
C GLN A 39 15.46 -9.48 -2.36
N ALA A 40 15.10 -8.35 -2.98
CA ALA A 40 15.18 -8.18 -4.43
C ALA A 40 16.61 -8.00 -4.93
N GLU A 41 17.47 -7.31 -4.17
CA GLU A 41 18.89 -7.11 -4.50
C GLU A 41 19.68 -8.43 -4.44
N ASP A 42 19.29 -9.36 -3.56
CA ASP A 42 19.97 -10.65 -3.37
C ASP A 42 19.46 -11.79 -4.28
N SER A 43 18.42 -11.55 -5.10
CA SER A 43 17.82 -12.57 -5.97
C SER A 43 18.22 -12.39 -7.44
N PRO A 44 18.85 -13.38 -8.10
CA PRO A 44 19.21 -13.32 -9.52
C PRO A 44 17.99 -13.30 -10.46
N TYR A 45 16.79 -13.51 -9.93
CA TYR A 45 15.52 -13.41 -10.67
C TYR A 45 14.71 -12.15 -10.30
N GLY A 46 15.26 -11.30 -9.42
CA GLY A 46 14.53 -10.26 -8.70
C GLY A 46 13.53 -10.92 -7.75
N ALA A 47 13.45 -10.50 -6.49
CA ALA A 47 12.36 -10.97 -5.64
C ALA A 47 11.04 -10.65 -6.36
N SER A 48 10.11 -11.60 -6.38
CA SER A 48 8.70 -11.35 -6.70
C SER A 48 8.14 -10.44 -5.59
N VAL A 49 8.53 -9.17 -5.59
CA VAL A 49 8.09 -8.20 -4.60
C VAL A 49 6.64 -7.91 -4.90
N ARG A 50 5.75 -8.54 -4.13
CA ARG A 50 4.31 -8.28 -4.19
C ARG A 50 4.00 -7.07 -3.31
N PRO A 51 3.18 -6.12 -3.77
CA PRO A 51 2.75 -5.03 -2.90
C PRO A 51 1.87 -5.57 -1.76
N LEU A 52 1.99 -4.96 -0.59
CA LEU A 52 1.12 -5.23 0.57
C LEU A 52 -0.31 -4.75 0.31
N TYR A 53 -0.45 -3.65 -0.44
CA TYR A 53 -1.73 -3.05 -0.77
C TYR A 53 -1.64 -2.28 -2.08
N ILE A 54 -2.72 -2.31 -2.86
CA ILE A 54 -2.90 -1.54 -4.09
C ILE A 54 -4.22 -0.78 -3.98
N GLY A 55 -4.14 0.54 -4.15
CA GLY A 55 -5.30 1.43 -4.14
C GLY A 55 -5.46 2.18 -5.45
N ALA A 56 -6.71 2.56 -5.74
CA ALA A 56 -7.05 3.52 -6.80
C ALA A 56 -7.59 4.78 -6.14
N ALA A 57 -7.14 5.95 -6.60
CA ALA A 57 -7.50 7.23 -6.03
C ALA A 57 -7.89 8.25 -7.11
N ARG A 58 -8.83 9.13 -6.79
CA ARG A 58 -9.07 10.36 -7.57
C ARG A 58 -8.09 11.48 -7.21
N ASN A 59 -7.46 11.37 -6.04
CA ASN A 59 -6.39 12.24 -5.56
C ASN A 59 -5.37 11.39 -4.80
N LEU A 60 -4.26 11.06 -5.46
CA LEU A 60 -3.19 10.21 -4.94
C LEU A 60 -2.59 10.79 -3.65
N ALA A 61 -2.25 12.08 -3.64
CA ALA A 61 -1.66 12.73 -2.46
C ALA A 61 -2.54 12.57 -1.21
N ALA A 62 -3.85 12.80 -1.35
CA ALA A 62 -4.80 12.66 -0.25
C ALA A 62 -4.91 11.20 0.22
N SER A 63 -5.13 10.25 -0.69
CA SER A 63 -5.28 8.83 -0.32
C SER A 63 -4.01 8.24 0.31
N VAL A 64 -2.84 8.54 -0.24
CA VAL A 64 -1.56 8.08 0.34
C VAL A 64 -1.31 8.73 1.70
N THR A 65 -1.70 9.99 1.89
CA THR A 65 -1.57 10.66 3.19
C THR A 65 -2.48 10.03 4.24
N ASP A 66 -3.75 9.77 3.90
CA ASP A 66 -4.73 9.15 4.80
C ASP A 66 -4.34 7.72 5.20
N ASP A 67 -3.76 6.97 4.27
CA ASP A 67 -3.21 5.64 4.55
C ASP A 67 -2.02 5.72 5.52
N ALA A 68 -1.12 6.67 5.28
CA ALA A 68 0.13 6.79 6.02
C ALA A 68 -0.05 7.34 7.43
N ALA A 69 -0.97 8.29 7.61
CA ALA A 69 -1.10 9.01 8.86
C ALA A 69 -2.51 9.58 9.08
N GLY A 70 -2.86 9.77 10.35
CA GLY A 70 -4.06 10.53 10.73
C GLY A 70 -5.22 9.66 11.24
N PRO A 71 -6.43 10.25 11.30
CA PRO A 71 -7.54 9.69 12.07
C PRO A 71 -8.32 8.61 11.32
N SER A 72 -8.08 8.43 10.02
CA SER A 72 -8.82 7.48 9.19
C SER A 72 -8.40 6.04 9.48
N ASP A 73 -9.37 5.13 9.58
CA ASP A 73 -9.10 3.69 9.70
C ASP A 73 -9.17 3.05 8.32
N THR A 74 -8.23 3.42 7.44
CA THR A 74 -8.18 2.91 6.07
C THR A 74 -7.97 1.40 6.04
N PHE A 75 -8.25 0.77 4.89
CA PHE A 75 -8.07 -0.68 4.74
C PHE A 75 -6.65 -1.12 5.09
N LEU A 76 -5.64 -0.42 4.58
CA LEU A 76 -4.23 -0.67 4.91
C LEU A 76 -4.00 -0.62 6.42
N ARG A 77 -4.46 0.44 7.09
CA ARG A 77 -4.24 0.64 8.54
C ARG A 77 -4.90 -0.45 9.36
N LYS A 78 -6.13 -0.86 9.01
CA LYS A 78 -6.83 -1.96 9.68
C LYS A 78 -6.14 -3.30 9.44
N HIS A 79 -5.67 -3.55 8.23
CA HIS A 79 -4.96 -4.78 7.88
C HIS A 79 -3.64 -4.89 8.65
N LEU A 80 -2.81 -3.83 8.62
CA LEU A 80 -1.57 -3.78 9.39
C LEU A 80 -1.81 -3.91 10.90
N ALA A 81 -2.89 -3.31 11.43
CA ALA A 81 -3.23 -3.45 12.84
C ALA A 81 -3.55 -4.88 13.25
N THR A 82 -4.10 -5.69 12.34
CA THR A 82 -4.35 -7.12 12.56
C THR A 82 -3.04 -7.91 12.46
N ASP A 83 -2.36 -7.79 11.33
CA ASP A 83 -1.22 -8.64 10.97
C ASP A 83 0.01 -8.37 11.84
N LEU A 84 0.25 -7.11 12.18
CA LEU A 84 1.43 -6.68 12.92
C LEU A 84 1.15 -6.46 14.41
N SER A 85 -0.05 -6.78 14.89
CA SER A 85 -0.48 -6.49 16.27
C SER A 85 0.59 -6.88 17.31
N GLN A 86 1.17 -8.07 17.20
CA GLN A 86 2.24 -8.51 18.11
C GLN A 86 3.53 -7.72 17.92
N GLN A 87 3.96 -7.49 16.68
CA GLN A 87 5.22 -6.81 16.35
C GLN A 87 5.22 -5.35 16.81
N ILE A 88 4.10 -4.64 16.65
CA ILE A 88 3.97 -3.22 17.00
C ILE A 88 3.28 -3.00 18.36
N GLY A 89 3.13 -4.05 19.16
CA GLY A 89 2.63 -3.97 20.53
C GLY A 89 1.18 -3.46 20.64
N LEU A 90 0.34 -3.81 19.68
CA LEU A 90 -1.10 -3.58 19.74
C LEU A 90 -1.81 -4.75 20.42
N ARG A 91 -3.01 -4.49 20.95
CA ARG A 91 -3.90 -5.57 21.38
C ARG A 91 -4.17 -6.47 20.15
N PRO A 92 -4.04 -7.80 20.27
CA PRO A 92 -4.39 -8.72 19.19
C PRO A 92 -5.79 -8.43 18.67
N ARG A 93 -5.94 -8.42 17.35
CA ARG A 93 -7.20 -8.16 16.66
C ARG A 93 -7.53 -9.38 15.82
N THR A 94 -8.75 -9.85 15.88
CA THR A 94 -9.23 -10.84 14.90
C THR A 94 -9.93 -10.11 13.75
N SER A 95 -9.98 -10.74 12.57
CA SER A 95 -10.72 -10.22 11.41
C SER A 95 -12.21 -9.99 11.72
N ALA A 96 -12.75 -10.69 12.71
CA ALA A 96 -14.14 -10.56 13.17
C ALA A 96 -14.41 -9.32 14.04
N GLU A 97 -13.40 -8.76 14.72
CA GLU A 97 -13.64 -7.73 15.74
C GLU A 97 -13.91 -6.33 15.18
N GLN A 98 -13.49 -6.02 13.94
CA GLN A 98 -13.68 -4.77 13.16
C GLN A 98 -13.83 -3.43 13.91
N ARG A 99 -13.34 -3.31 15.16
CA ARG A 99 -13.53 -2.10 15.97
C ARG A 99 -12.72 -0.93 15.43
N PRO A 100 -13.08 0.31 15.76
CA PRO A 100 -12.21 1.45 15.46
C PRO A 100 -10.81 1.29 16.08
N LEU A 101 -9.80 1.86 15.42
CA LEU A 101 -8.47 2.02 15.99
C LEU A 101 -8.52 3.10 17.07
N THR A 102 -7.90 2.83 18.22
CA THR A 102 -7.68 3.87 19.22
C THR A 102 -6.62 4.84 18.73
N ILE A 103 -6.58 6.04 19.32
CA ILE A 103 -5.56 7.06 19.02
C ILE A 103 -4.14 6.49 19.18
N GLY A 104 -3.90 5.72 20.25
CA GLY A 104 -2.59 5.13 20.51
C GLY A 104 -2.21 3.99 19.54
N GLU A 105 -3.18 3.29 18.97
CA GLU A 105 -2.91 2.31 17.90
C GLU A 105 -2.58 3.03 16.58
N ARG A 106 -3.34 4.07 16.23
CA ARG A 106 -3.08 4.90 15.05
C ARG A 106 -1.67 5.47 15.07
N GLN A 107 -1.24 6.06 16.17
CA GLN A 107 0.12 6.63 16.29
C GLN A 107 1.23 5.59 16.09
N ARG A 108 1.05 4.36 16.63
CA ARG A 108 2.02 3.28 16.43
C ARG A 108 2.05 2.81 14.97
N ILE A 109 0.89 2.71 14.34
CA ILE A 109 0.77 2.36 12.92
C ILE A 109 1.38 3.47 12.04
N ASP A 110 1.11 4.74 12.32
CA ASP A 110 1.71 5.90 11.60
C ASP A 110 3.23 5.82 11.62
N HIS A 111 3.79 5.61 12.81
CA HIS A 111 5.23 5.47 13.00
C HIS A 111 5.78 4.26 12.23
N TRP A 112 5.12 3.11 12.33
CA TRP A 112 5.57 1.90 11.66
C TRP A 112 5.49 2.02 10.13
N ILE A 113 4.42 2.59 9.58
CA ILE A 113 4.29 2.86 8.14
C ILE A 113 5.42 3.78 7.66
N SER A 114 5.65 4.88 8.39
CA SER A 114 6.69 5.85 8.04
C SER A 114 8.09 5.22 7.96
N ALA A 115 8.39 4.31 8.89
CA ALA A 115 9.70 3.66 9.00
C ALA A 115 9.90 2.48 8.04
N ASN A 116 8.84 1.68 7.81
CA ASN A 116 8.98 0.37 7.18
C ASN A 116 8.38 0.28 5.78
N LEU A 117 7.53 1.23 5.37
CA LEU A 117 6.88 1.14 4.07
C LEU A 117 7.47 2.09 3.04
N LEU A 118 7.32 1.66 1.79
CA LEU A 118 7.55 2.45 0.61
C LEU A 118 6.26 2.58 -0.17
N VAL A 119 6.13 3.65 -0.94
CA VAL A 119 4.99 3.90 -1.81
C VAL A 119 5.45 4.17 -3.24
N SER A 120 4.70 3.66 -4.20
CA SER A 120 4.82 4.00 -5.61
C SER A 120 3.44 4.38 -6.18
N TRP A 121 3.42 5.10 -7.30
CA TRP A 121 2.18 5.51 -7.95
C TRP A 121 2.34 5.58 -9.47
N SER A 122 1.20 5.57 -10.16
CA SER A 122 1.06 5.91 -11.57
C SER A 122 -0.18 6.78 -11.74
N GLU A 123 -0.01 7.94 -12.37
CA GLU A 123 -1.12 8.83 -12.73
C GLU A 123 -1.92 8.24 -13.88
N LEU A 124 -3.23 8.10 -13.71
CA LEU A 124 -4.12 7.44 -14.67
C LEU A 124 -5.53 8.04 -14.61
N PRO A 125 -6.16 8.34 -15.77
CA PRO A 125 -7.50 8.94 -15.83
C PRO A 125 -8.61 7.98 -15.39
N HIS A 126 -8.41 6.66 -15.55
CA HIS A 126 -9.38 5.61 -15.16
C HIS A 126 -8.75 4.62 -14.18
N PRO A 127 -8.46 5.05 -12.93
CA PRO A 127 -7.58 4.32 -12.03
C PRO A 127 -8.18 2.98 -11.54
N THR A 128 -9.51 2.87 -11.42
CA THR A 128 -10.17 1.66 -10.93
C THR A 128 -9.97 0.46 -11.86
N ALA A 129 -10.27 0.63 -13.16
CA ALA A 129 -10.12 -0.44 -14.15
C ALA A 129 -8.67 -0.92 -14.25
N TYR A 130 -7.73 0.03 -14.13
CA TYR A 130 -6.31 -0.29 -14.14
C TYR A 130 -5.87 -1.04 -12.87
N ARG A 131 -6.30 -0.60 -11.68
CA ARG A 131 -6.07 -1.31 -10.41
C ARG A 131 -6.54 -2.75 -10.51
N ASP A 132 -7.73 -3.00 -11.06
CA ASP A 132 -8.27 -4.35 -11.15
C ASP A 132 -7.48 -5.24 -12.11
N ALA A 133 -7.04 -4.70 -13.24
CA ALA A 133 -6.15 -5.40 -14.16
C ALA A 133 -4.80 -5.72 -13.49
N LEU A 134 -4.25 -4.77 -12.74
CA LEU A 134 -3.01 -4.90 -11.98
C LEU A 134 -3.10 -5.98 -10.89
N VAL A 135 -4.17 -5.96 -10.09
CA VAL A 135 -4.41 -6.97 -9.05
C VAL A 135 -4.54 -8.35 -9.69
N ARG A 136 -5.26 -8.50 -10.81
CA ARG A 136 -5.36 -9.78 -11.54
C ARG A 136 -4.02 -10.26 -12.10
N ALA A 137 -3.16 -9.35 -12.56
CA ALA A 137 -1.84 -9.72 -13.06
C ALA A 137 -0.92 -10.22 -11.93
N LEU A 138 -1.05 -9.66 -10.73
CA LEU A 138 -0.26 -10.05 -9.55
C LEU A 138 -0.82 -11.30 -8.86
N ASP A 139 -2.14 -11.41 -8.78
CA ASP A 139 -2.86 -12.56 -8.24
C ASP A 139 -3.86 -13.08 -9.28
N PRO A 140 -3.44 -14.09 -10.08
CA PRO A 140 -4.30 -14.68 -11.11
C PRO A 140 -5.59 -15.30 -10.56
N GLN A 141 -5.67 -15.58 -9.25
CA GLN A 141 -6.86 -16.13 -8.61
C GLN A 141 -7.89 -15.05 -8.23
N PHE A 142 -7.53 -13.76 -8.29
CA PHE A 142 -8.43 -12.66 -7.96
C PHE A 142 -9.53 -12.49 -9.02
N LYS A 143 -10.79 -12.60 -8.59
CA LYS A 143 -11.97 -12.25 -9.39
C LYS A 143 -12.55 -10.93 -8.89
N PRO A 144 -12.55 -9.84 -9.68
CA PRO A 144 -13.23 -8.61 -9.27
C PRO A 144 -14.72 -8.90 -9.06
N LYS A 145 -15.33 -8.30 -8.04
CA LYS A 145 -16.78 -8.28 -7.90
C LYS A 145 -17.31 -7.09 -8.70
N ASP A 146 -18.27 -7.36 -9.59
CA ASP A 146 -19.05 -6.35 -10.31
C ASP A 146 -19.88 -5.47 -9.36
#